data_AF-A0A1I2EHZ5-F1
#
_entry.id   AF-A0A1I2EHZ5-F1
#
_cell.length_a   1.000
_cell.length_b   1.000
_cell.length_c   1.000
_cell.angle_alpha   90.00
_cell.angle_beta   90.00
_cell.angle_gamma   90.00
#
_symmetry.space_group_name_H-M   'P 1'
#
loop_
_entity.id
_entity.type
_entity.pdbx_description
1 polymer ?
#
loop_
_entity_poly.entity_id
_entity_poly.type
_entity_poly.pdbx_seq_one_letter_code
_entity_poly.pdbx_strand_id
1 'polypeptide(L)'
;MKINPLGSAGNLYQKRMDHYRTNDNPTSKQTDKVEISKEAQQMQQKSDFSTQRKDKVEELKKQIEAGEYKMDTKETARKFYEYWNGKA
;
A
#
# COMPACT_ATOMS: atom_id res chain seq x y z
N MET A 1 -33.81 47.16 -44.34
CA MET A 1 -32.45 46.62 -44.17
C MET A 1 -32.29 46.15 -42.72
N LYS A 2 -31.80 44.93 -42.48
CA LYS A 2 -31.54 44.40 -41.13
C LYS A 2 -30.05 44.55 -40.83
N ILE A 3 -29.71 45.27 -39.76
CA ILE A 3 -28.33 45.55 -39.34
C ILE A 3 -27.99 44.60 -38.19
N ASN A 4 -26.97 43.76 -38.35
CA ASN A 4 -26.47 42.88 -37.29
C ASN A 4 -25.48 43.66 -36.40
N PRO A 5 -25.62 43.66 -35.06
CA PRO A 5 -24.63 44.28 -34.19
C PRO A 5 -23.38 43.40 -34.13
N LEU A 6 -22.22 44.00 -34.41
CA LEU A 6 -20.91 43.37 -34.22
C LEU A 6 -20.67 43.22 -32.71
N GLY A 7 -20.76 41.98 -32.22
CA GLY A 7 -20.41 41.63 -30.85
C GLY A 7 -18.95 41.95 -30.55
N SER A 8 -18.71 42.43 -29.33
CA SER A 8 -17.42 42.83 -28.75
C SER A 8 -16.21 42.01 -29.24
N ALA A 9 -15.31 42.67 -29.96
CA ALA A 9 -14.02 42.14 -30.41
C ALA A 9 -12.97 41.99 -29.29
N GLY A 10 -13.37 42.02 -28.01
CA GLY A 10 -12.45 42.00 -26.87
C GLY A 10 -11.96 40.60 -26.44
N ASN A 11 -12.69 39.53 -26.77
CA ASN A 11 -12.48 38.23 -26.11
C ASN A 11 -11.68 37.20 -26.91
N LEU A 12 -11.14 37.58 -28.08
CA LEU A 12 -10.41 36.66 -28.98
C LEU A 12 -8.96 36.42 -28.53
N TYR A 13 -8.40 37.30 -27.71
CA TYR A 13 -7.01 37.22 -27.26
C TYR A 13 -6.85 36.38 -25.98
N GLN A 14 -7.80 36.47 -25.04
CA GLN A 14 -7.81 35.68 -23.81
C GLN A 14 -7.88 34.18 -24.11
N LYS A 15 -8.73 33.80 -25.06
CA LYS A 15 -8.92 32.40 -25.45
C LYS A 15 -7.64 31.73 -25.98
N ARG A 16 -6.71 32.50 -26.59
CA ARG A 16 -5.42 31.96 -27.04
C ARG A 16 -4.45 31.72 -25.90
N MET A 17 -4.48 32.54 -24.84
CA MET A 17 -3.62 32.31 -23.66
C MET A 17 -4.04 31.07 -22.87
N ASP A 18 -5.34 30.75 -22.83
CA ASP A 18 -5.84 29.54 -22.18
C ASP A 18 -5.37 28.26 -22.90
N HIS A 19 -5.20 28.31 -24.24
CA HIS A 19 -4.65 27.20 -25.02
C HIS A 19 -3.15 26.96 -24.75
N TYR A 20 -2.37 27.99 -24.38
CA TYR A 20 -0.97 27.80 -23.99
C TYR A 20 -0.84 27.29 -22.55
N ARG A 21 -1.72 27.70 -21.64
CA ARG A 21 -1.73 27.24 -20.23
C ARG A 21 -2.23 25.80 -20.05
N THR A 22 -3.04 25.29 -20.96
CA THR A 22 -3.57 23.91 -20.91
C THR A 22 -2.62 22.85 -21.46
N ASN A 23 -1.54 23.27 -22.14
CA ASN A 23 -0.48 22.38 -22.63
C ASN A 23 0.67 22.19 -21.63
N ASP A 24 0.71 22.97 -20.54
CA ASP A 24 1.55 22.70 -19.36
C ASP A 24 0.86 21.69 -18.43
N ASN A 25 0.16 20.70 -18.99
CA ASN A 25 0.00 19.46 -18.26
C ASN A 25 1.42 18.91 -18.10
N PRO A 26 1.96 18.75 -16.88
CA PRO A 26 3.15 17.96 -16.73
C PRO A 26 2.75 16.59 -17.25
N THR A 27 3.15 16.26 -18.49
CA THR A 27 3.22 14.88 -18.93
C THR A 27 3.99 14.21 -17.82
N SER A 28 3.27 13.50 -16.96
CA SER A 28 3.84 12.82 -15.83
C SER A 28 4.92 11.97 -16.45
N LYS A 29 6.19 12.37 -16.27
CA LYS A 29 7.32 11.56 -16.71
C LYS A 29 7.00 10.20 -16.09
N GLN A 30 6.70 9.20 -16.93
CA GLN A 30 6.47 7.86 -16.44
C GLN A 30 7.79 7.47 -15.78
N THR A 31 7.83 7.61 -14.46
CA THR A 31 8.92 7.12 -13.65
C THR A 31 8.64 5.66 -13.43
N ASP A 32 9.65 4.83 -13.67
CA ASP A 32 9.56 3.43 -13.30
C ASP A 32 9.28 3.36 -11.78
N LYS A 33 8.12 2.81 -11.43
CA LYS A 33 7.70 2.59 -10.04
C LYS A 33 7.56 1.11 -9.81
N VAL A 34 8.20 0.63 -8.75
CA VAL A 34 8.00 -0.72 -8.23
C VAL A 34 6.95 -0.62 -7.13
N GLU A 35 5.74 -1.10 -7.42
CA GLU A 35 4.63 -1.13 -6.46
C GLU A 35 4.34 -2.57 -6.02
N ILE A 36 3.93 -2.74 -4.76
CA ILE A 36 3.43 -4.02 -4.25
C ILE A 36 2.12 -4.34 -4.98
N SER A 37 1.96 -5.56 -5.50
CA SER A 37 0.76 -5.95 -6.22
C SER A 37 -0.49 -5.84 -5.34
N LYS A 38 -1.64 -5.53 -5.95
CA LYS A 38 -2.93 -5.46 -5.25
C LYS A 38 -3.26 -6.77 -4.51
N GLU A 39 -2.90 -7.90 -5.10
CA GLU A 39 -3.05 -9.22 -4.50
C GLU A 39 -2.17 -9.39 -3.25
N ALA A 40 -0.90 -8.98 -3.31
CA ALA A 40 0.00 -9.05 -2.15
C ALA A 40 -0.47 -8.14 -0.99
N GLN A 41 -1.02 -6.96 -1.30
CA GLN A 41 -1.63 -6.09 -0.29
C GLN A 41 -2.85 -6.75 0.36
N GLN A 42 -3.71 -7.41 -0.42
CA GLN A 42 -4.86 -8.15 0.11
C GLN A 42 -4.44 -9.34 0.98
N MET A 43 -3.37 -10.06 0.60
CA MET A 43 -2.81 -11.15 1.41
C MET A 43 -2.26 -10.63 2.76
N GLN A 44 -1.62 -9.45 2.76
CA GLN A 44 -1.14 -8.82 3.99
C GLN A 44 -2.28 -8.43 4.96
N GLN A 45 -3.45 -8.07 4.42
CA GLN A 45 -4.60 -7.62 5.22
C GLN A 45 -5.32 -8.75 5.98
N LYS A 46 -5.17 -10.03 5.57
CA LYS A 46 -5.82 -11.20 6.20
C LYS A 46 -5.18 -11.60 7.54
N SER A 47 -5.12 -10.68 8.50
CA SER A 47 -4.45 -10.87 9.80
C SER A 47 -5.40 -11.13 10.97
N ASP A 48 -6.41 -12.00 10.78
CA ASP A 48 -7.20 -12.55 11.90
C ASP A 48 -6.34 -13.37 12.88
N PHE A 49 -5.13 -13.74 12.45
CA PHE A 49 -4.09 -14.39 13.26
C PHE A 49 -3.50 -13.50 14.37
N SER A 50 -3.99 -12.27 14.55
CA SER A 50 -3.46 -11.33 15.54
C SER A 50 -3.97 -11.63 16.96
N THR A 51 -5.25 -11.97 17.14
CA THR A 51 -5.82 -12.27 18.47
C THR A 51 -5.27 -13.56 19.04
N GLN A 52 -5.29 -14.64 18.26
CA GLN A 52 -4.71 -15.93 18.67
C GLN A 52 -3.22 -15.84 19.01
N ARG A 53 -2.46 -14.97 18.31
CA ARG A 53 -1.06 -14.69 18.66
C ARG A 53 -0.93 -13.93 19.97
N LYS A 54 -1.78 -12.94 20.22
CA LYS A 54 -1.77 -12.18 21.49
C LYS A 54 -2.02 -13.12 22.67
N ASP A 55 -3.04 -13.96 22.59
CA ASP A 55 -3.39 -14.90 23.67
C ASP A 55 -2.23 -15.87 23.95
N LYS A 56 -1.63 -16.43 22.90
CA LYS A 56 -0.46 -17.31 23.02
C LYS A 56 0.75 -16.61 23.67
N VAL A 57 0.99 -15.34 23.31
CA VAL A 57 2.10 -14.57 23.89
C VAL A 57 1.85 -14.29 25.38
N GLU A 58 0.62 -13.94 25.76
CA GLU A 58 0.27 -13.71 27.17
C GLU A 58 0.40 -14.99 28.01
N GLU A 59 0.01 -16.15 27.47
CA GLU A 59 0.22 -17.43 28.14
C GLU A 59 1.71 -17.73 28.36
N LEU A 60 2.54 -17.53 27.33
CA LEU A 60 3.99 -17.74 27.43
C LEU A 60 4.64 -16.81 28.45
N LYS A 61 4.22 -15.54 28.52
CA LYS A 61 4.71 -14.60 29.54
C LYS A 61 4.45 -15.10 30.95
N LYS A 62 3.22 -15.56 31.23
CA LYS A 62 2.85 -16.11 32.54
C LYS A 62 3.71 -17.32 32.91
N GLN A 63 3.95 -18.22 31.96
CA GLN A 63 4.82 -19.39 32.19
C GLN A 63 6.28 -19.00 32.48
N ILE A 64 6.78 -17.96 31.84
CA ILE A 64 8.13 -17.43 32.07
C ILE A 64 8.22 -16.77 33.46
N GLU A 65 7.24 -15.95 33.83
CA GLU A 65 7.17 -15.28 35.14
C GLU A 65 7.06 -16.30 36.29
N ALA A 66 6.31 -17.39 36.09
CA ALA A 66 6.21 -18.49 37.05
C ALA A 66 7.48 -19.37 37.11
N GLY A 67 8.42 -19.22 36.17
CA GLY A 67 9.60 -20.07 36.05
C GLY A 67 9.31 -21.48 35.52
N GLU A 68 8.11 -21.72 35.00
CA GLU A 68 7.65 -23.02 34.50
C GLU A 68 7.91 -23.23 33.01
N TYR A 69 8.39 -22.18 32.32
CA TYR A 69 8.68 -22.27 30.89
C TYR A 69 9.82 -23.25 30.61
N LYS A 70 9.49 -24.34 29.92
CA LYS A 70 10.46 -25.35 29.49
C LYS A 70 10.76 -25.19 28.01
N MET A 71 12.01 -24.84 27.71
CA MET A 71 12.48 -24.77 26.33
C MET A 71 12.67 -26.18 25.76
N ASP A 72 11.91 -26.51 24.71
CA ASP A 72 12.12 -27.73 23.94
C ASP A 72 13.10 -27.45 22.78
N THR A 73 14.36 -27.87 22.96
CA THR A 73 15.43 -27.67 21.98
C THR A 73 15.22 -28.50 20.71
N LYS A 74 14.59 -29.68 20.81
CA LYS A 74 14.32 -30.55 19.68
C LYS A 74 13.23 -29.94 18.80
N GLU A 75 12.15 -29.49 19.42
CA GLU A 75 11.06 -28.81 18.72
C GLU A 75 11.51 -27.49 18.11
N THR A 76 12.38 -26.75 18.80
CA THR A 76 12.99 -25.54 18.28
C THR A 76 13.77 -25.85 16.99
N ALA A 77 14.70 -26.81 17.04
CA ALA A 77 15.48 -27.22 15.88
C ALA A 77 14.62 -27.72 14.72
N ARG A 78 13.55 -28.47 15.02
CA ARG A 78 12.57 -28.93 14.02
C ARG A 78 11.92 -27.76 13.28
N LYS A 79 11.45 -26.74 14.00
CA LYS A 79 10.83 -25.55 13.39
C LYS A 79 11.80 -24.75 12.53
N PHE A 80 13.05 -24.61 12.98
CA PHE A 80 14.11 -24.03 12.16
C PHE A 80 14.32 -24.87 10.88
N TYR A 81 14.37 -26.20 10.98
CA TYR A 81 14.52 -27.03 9.79
C TYR A 81 13.32 -26.91 8.83
N GLU A 82 12.08 -26.96 9.33
CA GLU A 82 10.85 -26.87 8.55
C GLU A 82 10.74 -25.53 7.79
N TYR A 83 11.02 -24.40 8.46
CA TYR A 83 10.95 -23.07 7.86
C TYR A 83 11.93 -22.89 6.69
N TRP A 84 13.18 -23.35 6.84
CA TRP A 84 14.20 -23.16 5.81
C TRP A 84 14.13 -24.17 4.67
N ASN A 85 13.62 -25.39 4.91
CA ASN A 85 13.55 -26.43 3.88
C ASN A 85 12.21 -26.50 3.15
N GLY A 86 11.29 -25.55 3.41
CA GLY A 86 10.02 -25.44 2.70
C GLY A 86 9.07 -26.63 2.92
N LYS A 87 9.30 -27.44 3.96
CA LYS A 87 8.37 -28.49 4.40
C LYS A 87 7.60 -27.95 5.60
N ALA A 88 6.54 -27.21 5.33
CA ALA A 88 5.52 -26.85 6.29
C ALA A 88 4.23 -27.62 5.97
#